data_AF-A0AAW2LQ88-F1
#
_entry.id   AF-A0AAW2LQ88-F1
#
_cell.length_a   1.000
_cell.length_b   1.000
_cell.length_c   1.000
_cell.angle_alpha   90.00
_cell.angle_beta   90.00
_cell.angle_gamma   90.00
#
_symmetry.space_group_name_H-M   'P 1'
#
loop_
_entity.id
_entity.type
_entity.pdbx_description
1 polymer ?
#
loop_
_entity_poly.entity_id
_entity_poly.type
_entity_poly.pdbx_seq_one_letter_code
_entity_poly.pdbx_strand_id
1 'polypeptide(L)'
;MASLPLSWSSTAAGLPSWSDFSIKPPHSSTYTTRTRHSTWSCKATNGGQNEKHSPQNVETSQGKLDRRNLLLGMGGLYGAAANLVSDGSPALATPITSPDLSKCSTGTNLNTQQPLDVNCCPPVSTEIIDYKLPPVGKMRFRPAAHLAGEDYYAKFEKAVGLMKALPPEDPRNFMQQANVHCAYCNLTYQQTGDPNLKLQIHNCWHFFPWHRWYLYFFERILGKLIDDPTFGLPFWNWDNPDGMIMPEAFAWKDSQLFDARRNTSHLPLGSGPAHQS
;
A
#
# COMPACT_ATOMS: atom_id res chain seq x y z
N MET A 1 61.97 24.08 10.47
CA MET A 1 62.78 23.96 11.71
C MET A 1 62.07 24.69 12.84
N ALA A 2 62.18 24.15 14.05
CA ALA A 2 61.72 24.67 15.34
C ALA A 2 60.21 24.58 15.64
N SER A 3 59.85 23.38 16.07
CA SER A 3 58.78 23.06 17.02
C SER A 3 59.09 23.59 18.43
N LEU A 4 58.06 24.00 19.18
CA LEU A 4 58.06 24.02 20.64
C LEU A 4 56.67 23.63 21.18
N PRO A 5 56.59 22.96 22.36
CA PRO A 5 55.45 22.16 22.81
C PRO A 5 54.55 22.93 23.78
N LEU A 6 53.26 22.58 23.81
CA LEU A 6 52.33 22.92 24.88
C LEU A 6 52.04 21.67 25.71
N SER A 7 52.63 21.64 26.89
CA SER A 7 52.38 20.68 27.97
C SER A 7 51.15 21.10 28.77
N TRP A 8 50.17 20.22 28.91
CA TRP A 8 49.13 20.32 29.95
C TRP A 8 49.27 19.15 30.92
N SER A 9 49.56 19.50 32.17
CA SER A 9 49.61 18.59 33.31
C SER A 9 48.22 18.46 33.92
N SER A 10 47.84 17.21 34.18
CA SER A 10 46.60 16.81 34.83
C SER A 10 46.68 17.07 36.34
N THR A 11 45.74 17.85 36.88
CA THR A 11 45.46 17.89 38.32
C THR A 11 44.12 17.19 38.58
N ALA A 12 44.19 16.06 39.27
CA ALA A 12 43.05 15.32 39.78
C ALA A 12 42.43 16.05 40.98
N ALA A 13 41.11 16.26 40.94
CA ALA A 13 40.30 16.68 42.08
C ALA A 13 39.29 15.57 42.40
N GLY A 14 39.26 15.17 43.67
CA GLY A 14 38.57 13.97 44.17
C GLY A 14 37.05 14.04 44.13
N LEU A 15 36.45 12.87 43.94
CA LEU A 15 35.01 12.61 44.05
C LEU A 15 34.65 12.25 45.50
N PRO A 16 33.48 12.68 46.03
CA PRO A 16 33.02 12.25 47.34
C PRO A 16 32.41 10.84 47.28
N SER A 17 32.79 10.03 48.27
CA SER A 17 32.28 8.69 48.57
C SER A 17 30.83 8.75 49.06
N TRP A 18 29.93 8.02 48.39
CA TRP A 18 28.59 7.73 48.89
C TRP A 18 28.44 6.21 49.01
N SER A 19 27.95 5.82 50.18
CA SER A 19 27.88 4.49 50.77
C SER A 19 26.93 3.52 50.07
N ASP A 20 27.40 2.27 49.96
CA ASP A 20 26.68 1.11 49.45
C ASP A 20 25.40 0.78 50.25
N PHE A 21 24.24 0.94 49.59
CA PHE A 21 23.02 0.25 49.99
C PHE A 21 22.81 -0.96 49.08
N SER A 22 23.17 -2.14 49.61
CA SER A 22 22.82 -3.44 49.02
C SER A 22 21.31 -3.66 49.04
N ILE A 23 20.67 -3.59 47.88
CA ILE A 23 19.31 -4.09 47.67
C ILE A 23 19.41 -5.44 46.96
N LYS A 24 18.97 -6.50 47.66
CA LYS A 24 18.92 -7.88 47.17
C LYS A 24 18.02 -7.99 45.92
N PRO A 25 18.37 -8.86 44.95
CA PRO A 25 17.52 -9.11 43.78
C PRO A 25 16.23 -9.82 44.21
N PRO A 26 15.06 -9.49 43.62
CA PRO A 26 13.82 -10.20 43.91
C PRO A 26 13.87 -11.61 43.33
N HIS A 27 13.36 -12.56 44.12
CA HIS A 27 13.23 -13.97 43.80
C HIS A 27 12.49 -14.19 42.46
N SER A 28 13.13 -14.91 41.54
CA SER A 28 12.49 -15.48 40.35
C SER A 28 11.53 -16.60 40.79
N SER A 29 10.24 -16.29 40.92
CA SER A 29 9.19 -17.29 41.04
C SER A 29 8.93 -17.91 39.67
N THR A 30 9.30 -19.16 39.48
CA THR A 30 8.92 -19.97 38.32
C THR A 30 7.43 -20.29 38.39
N TYR A 31 6.59 -19.41 37.84
CA TYR A 31 5.21 -19.76 37.51
C TYR A 31 5.21 -20.48 36.16
N THR A 32 5.10 -21.81 36.19
CA THR A 32 4.71 -22.61 35.03
C THR A 32 3.27 -22.26 34.64
N THR A 33 3.08 -21.35 33.68
CA THR A 33 1.78 -21.16 33.03
C THR A 33 1.52 -22.34 32.09
N ARG A 34 0.73 -23.29 32.57
CA ARG A 34 0.19 -24.41 31.80
C ARG A 34 -0.80 -23.87 30.77
N THR A 35 -0.37 -23.74 29.51
CA THR A 35 -1.27 -23.39 28.39
C THR A 35 -2.27 -24.53 28.17
N ARG A 36 -3.51 -24.34 28.63
CA ARG A 36 -4.64 -25.17 28.21
C ARG A 36 -5.08 -24.69 26.83
N HIS A 37 -4.75 -25.46 25.79
CA HIS A 37 -5.39 -25.29 24.49
C HIS A 37 -6.84 -25.75 24.59
N SER A 38 -7.78 -24.81 24.65
CA SER A 38 -9.20 -25.09 24.49
C SER A 38 -9.51 -25.30 23.00
N THR A 39 -9.66 -26.55 22.59
CA THR A 39 -10.18 -26.90 21.27
C THR A 39 -11.68 -26.64 21.23
N TRP A 40 -12.09 -25.57 20.54
CA TRP A 40 -13.49 -25.32 20.23
C TRP A 40 -13.90 -26.14 19.00
N SER A 41 -14.80 -27.11 19.18
CA SER A 41 -15.39 -27.90 18.09
C SER A 41 -16.83 -27.45 17.89
N CYS A 42 -17.10 -26.72 16.81
CA CYS A 42 -18.48 -26.39 16.41
C CYS A 42 -19.09 -27.61 15.69
N LYS A 43 -20.06 -28.27 16.35
CA LYS A 43 -20.83 -29.38 15.77
C LYS A 43 -22.09 -28.80 15.14
N ALA A 44 -22.16 -28.80 13.81
CA ALA A 44 -23.39 -28.44 13.09
C ALA A 44 -24.41 -29.57 13.20
N THR A 45 -25.61 -29.27 13.67
CA THR A 45 -26.76 -30.18 13.72
C THR A 45 -27.44 -30.23 12.35
N ASN A 46 -27.33 -31.35 11.65
CA ASN A 46 -28.20 -31.65 10.52
C ASN A 46 -29.53 -32.18 11.05
N GLY A 47 -30.59 -31.38 10.91
CA GLY A 47 -31.96 -31.81 11.17
C GLY A 47 -32.42 -32.80 10.10
N GLY A 48 -32.78 -34.00 10.53
CA GLY A 48 -33.48 -34.98 9.71
C GLY A 48 -34.96 -35.05 10.09
N GLN A 49 -35.83 -35.18 9.08
CA GLN A 49 -37.18 -35.75 9.23
C GLN A 49 -37.41 -36.79 8.13
N ASN A 50 -37.41 -38.07 8.57
CA ASN A 50 -38.24 -39.24 8.22
C ASN A 50 -38.88 -39.32 6.81
N GLU A 51 -38.50 -40.33 5.99
CA GLU A 51 -39.17 -41.64 5.76
C GLU A 51 -40.55 -41.52 5.07
N LYS A 52 -40.93 -42.18 3.97
CA LYS A 52 -40.63 -43.50 3.38
C LYS A 52 -41.23 -43.55 1.96
N HIS A 53 -40.50 -44.07 0.96
CA HIS A 53 -40.97 -45.11 0.01
C HIS A 53 -39.86 -45.45 -1.00
N SER A 54 -39.62 -46.74 -1.19
CA SER A 54 -38.81 -47.36 -2.25
C SER A 54 -39.73 -48.36 -2.96
N PRO A 55 -39.41 -48.92 -4.16
CA PRO A 55 -38.13 -48.88 -4.86
C PRO A 55 -38.22 -48.58 -6.38
N GLN A 56 -37.15 -48.10 -6.99
CA GLN A 56 -36.68 -48.57 -8.31
C GLN A 56 -35.31 -47.98 -8.67
N ASN A 57 -34.46 -48.85 -9.21
CA ASN A 57 -33.05 -48.70 -9.54
C ASN A 57 -32.70 -47.50 -10.42
N VAL A 58 -31.71 -46.68 -10.01
CA VAL A 58 -30.61 -46.22 -10.88
C VAL A 58 -29.37 -46.00 -10.02
N GLU A 59 -28.31 -46.76 -10.27
CA GLU A 59 -26.96 -46.48 -9.76
C GLU A 59 -26.44 -45.17 -10.35
N THR A 60 -25.99 -44.25 -9.50
CA THR A 60 -24.93 -43.28 -9.83
C THR A 60 -24.32 -42.78 -8.54
N SER A 61 -23.45 -43.60 -7.94
CA SER A 61 -22.50 -43.11 -6.96
C SER A 61 -21.28 -42.55 -7.69
N GLN A 62 -21.06 -41.23 -7.65
CA GLN A 62 -19.72 -40.68 -7.46
C GLN A 62 -19.75 -39.16 -7.27
N GLY A 63 -19.34 -38.74 -6.07
CA GLY A 63 -18.41 -37.62 -5.92
C GLY A 63 -19.00 -36.22 -5.95
N LYS A 64 -19.74 -35.85 -4.90
CA LYS A 64 -19.93 -34.43 -4.55
C LYS A 64 -18.55 -33.87 -4.14
N LEU A 65 -17.87 -33.21 -5.07
CA LEU A 65 -16.58 -32.57 -4.81
C LEU A 65 -16.81 -31.34 -3.93
N ASP A 66 -16.49 -31.48 -2.64
CA ASP A 66 -16.44 -30.36 -1.69
C ASP A 66 -15.26 -29.44 -2.05
N ARG A 67 -15.52 -28.13 -2.20
CA ARG A 67 -14.53 -27.10 -2.61
C ARG A 67 -13.28 -27.06 -1.71
N ARG A 68 -13.36 -27.64 -0.51
CA ARG A 68 -12.23 -27.72 0.44
C ARG A 68 -11.18 -28.77 0.07
N ASN A 69 -11.48 -29.71 -0.83
CA ASN A 69 -10.54 -30.76 -1.23
C ASN A 69 -9.61 -30.39 -2.40
N LEU A 70 -9.72 -29.17 -2.94
CA LEU A 70 -8.85 -28.72 -4.06
C LEU A 70 -7.47 -28.19 -3.62
N LEU A 71 -7.23 -28.00 -2.31
CA LEU A 71 -6.00 -27.37 -1.80
C LEU A 71 -5.16 -28.27 -0.88
N LEU A 72 -5.48 -29.56 -0.73
CA LEU A 72 -4.70 -30.51 0.08
C LEU A 72 -4.29 -31.79 -0.68
N GLY A 73 -4.33 -31.78 -2.01
CA GLY A 73 -3.97 -32.91 -2.86
C GLY A 73 -2.48 -33.03 -3.22
N MET A 74 -1.56 -32.55 -2.38
CA MET A 74 -0.11 -32.73 -2.58
C MET A 74 0.53 -33.35 -1.33
N GLY A 75 0.32 -34.64 -1.11
CA GLY A 75 0.99 -35.37 -0.06
C GLY A 75 0.40 -36.75 0.17
N GLY A 76 0.76 -37.72 -0.67
CA GLY A 76 0.33 -39.11 -0.47
C GLY A 76 0.72 -40.01 -1.62
N LEU A 77 1.75 -40.81 -1.38
CA LEU A 77 2.45 -41.68 -2.32
C LEU A 77 1.62 -42.91 -2.71
N TYR A 78 0.88 -42.85 -3.83
CA TYR A 78 0.48 -44.05 -4.60
C TYR A 78 0.49 -43.73 -6.09
N GLY A 79 1.60 -44.07 -6.74
CA GLY A 79 1.67 -44.10 -8.19
C GLY A 79 0.97 -45.34 -8.73
N ALA A 80 -0.08 -45.14 -9.53
CA ALA A 80 -0.39 -45.87 -10.76
C ALA A 80 -1.80 -45.47 -11.24
N ALA A 81 -1.90 -45.09 -12.51
CA ALA A 81 -3.13 -44.97 -13.29
C ALA A 81 -4.14 -43.88 -12.86
N ALA A 82 -3.78 -42.63 -13.10
CA ALA A 82 -4.72 -41.70 -13.71
C ALA A 82 -3.99 -40.94 -14.82
N ASN A 83 -3.87 -41.58 -15.99
CA ASN A 83 -3.80 -40.86 -17.26
C ASN A 83 -5.10 -40.08 -17.43
N LEU A 84 -5.30 -39.03 -16.65
CA LEU A 84 -6.11 -37.89 -17.05
C LEU A 84 -5.23 -37.11 -18.02
N VAL A 85 -5.11 -37.64 -19.23
CA VAL A 85 -4.80 -36.84 -20.41
C VAL A 85 -5.99 -35.90 -20.53
N SER A 86 -5.90 -34.76 -19.83
CA SER A 86 -6.78 -33.66 -20.10
C SER A 86 -6.42 -33.21 -21.51
N ASP A 87 -7.28 -33.57 -22.47
CA ASP A 87 -7.23 -33.15 -23.88
C ASP A 87 -7.49 -31.63 -24.04
N GLY A 88 -7.27 -30.87 -22.97
CA GLY A 88 -7.27 -29.42 -22.96
C GLY A 88 -5.84 -28.94 -23.04
N SER A 89 -5.59 -27.97 -23.93
CA SER A 89 -4.39 -27.14 -23.84
C SER A 89 -4.18 -26.73 -22.37
N PRO A 90 -2.93 -26.78 -21.85
CA PRO A 90 -2.67 -26.30 -20.49
C PRO A 90 -3.30 -24.91 -20.37
N ALA A 91 -3.99 -24.65 -19.26
CA ALA A 91 -4.58 -23.34 -19.00
C ALA A 91 -3.45 -22.30 -18.96
N LEU A 92 -3.17 -21.69 -20.11
CA LEU A 92 -2.16 -20.65 -20.25
C LEU A 92 -2.72 -19.38 -19.65
N ALA A 93 -2.17 -18.98 -18.51
CA ALA A 93 -2.46 -17.68 -17.94
C ALA A 93 -1.99 -16.59 -18.91
N THR A 94 -2.91 -15.71 -19.32
CA THR A 94 -2.58 -14.49 -20.07
C THR A 94 -2.78 -13.31 -19.13
N PRO A 95 -1.83 -13.03 -18.22
CA PRO A 95 -1.97 -11.93 -17.28
C PRO A 95 -2.00 -10.59 -18.03
N ILE A 96 -2.75 -9.62 -17.50
CA ILE A 96 -2.64 -8.23 -17.96
C ILE A 96 -1.24 -7.73 -17.59
N THR A 97 -0.48 -7.29 -18.58
CA THR A 97 0.88 -6.74 -18.38
C THR A 97 0.84 -5.22 -18.29
N SER A 98 2.00 -4.61 -17.99
CA SER A 98 2.16 -3.16 -18.17
C SER A 98 1.84 -2.77 -19.62
N PRO A 99 1.21 -1.61 -19.84
CA PRO A 99 0.91 -1.12 -21.17
C PRO A 99 2.19 -0.69 -21.90
N ASP A 100 2.12 -0.69 -23.22
CA ASP A 100 3.11 -0.07 -24.09
C ASP A 100 2.93 1.46 -24.07
N LEU A 101 3.88 2.17 -23.45
CA LEU A 101 3.79 3.62 -23.27
C LEU A 101 3.74 4.38 -24.60
N SER A 102 4.30 3.83 -25.68
CA SER A 102 4.25 4.44 -27.02
C SER A 102 2.86 4.41 -27.65
N LYS A 103 1.95 3.59 -27.12
CA LYS A 103 0.57 3.41 -27.59
C LYS A 103 -0.46 4.13 -26.72
N CYS A 104 -0.02 5.05 -25.88
CA CYS A 104 -0.95 5.91 -25.15
C CYS A 104 -1.80 6.72 -26.13
N SER A 105 -3.12 6.73 -25.94
CA SER A 105 -4.06 7.50 -26.75
C SER A 105 -4.87 8.46 -25.89
N THR A 106 -5.63 9.36 -26.54
CA THR A 106 -6.67 10.15 -25.88
C THR A 106 -7.60 9.23 -25.09
N GLY A 107 -7.80 9.52 -23.81
CA GLY A 107 -8.68 8.75 -22.95
C GLY A 107 -10.14 9.13 -23.09
N THR A 108 -10.98 8.44 -22.33
CA THR A 108 -12.44 8.64 -22.30
C THR A 108 -12.87 9.13 -20.92
N ASN A 109 -13.69 10.17 -20.91
CA ASN A 109 -14.42 10.58 -19.72
C ASN A 109 -15.50 9.54 -19.42
N LEU A 110 -15.35 8.79 -18.34
CA LEU A 110 -16.25 7.68 -18.01
C LEU A 110 -17.68 8.13 -17.62
N ASN A 111 -17.87 9.40 -17.29
CA ASN A 111 -19.18 9.95 -16.96
C ASN A 111 -19.95 10.38 -18.21
N THR A 112 -19.28 11.05 -19.15
CA THR A 112 -19.91 11.62 -20.35
C THR A 112 -19.75 10.76 -21.62
N GLN A 113 -18.87 9.75 -21.56
CA GLN A 113 -18.46 8.92 -22.70
C GLN A 113 -17.83 9.73 -23.85
N GLN A 114 -17.34 10.93 -23.56
CA GLN A 114 -16.64 11.79 -24.52
C GLN A 114 -15.12 11.66 -24.38
N PRO A 115 -14.34 12.06 -25.39
CA PRO A 115 -12.89 12.19 -25.25
C PRO A 115 -12.52 13.07 -24.05
N LEU A 116 -11.45 12.71 -23.34
CA LEU A 116 -10.88 13.55 -22.30
C LEU A 116 -10.34 14.85 -22.88
N ASP A 117 -10.53 15.94 -22.14
CA ASP A 117 -10.01 17.29 -22.41
C ASP A 117 -8.57 17.49 -21.88
N VAL A 118 -7.97 16.43 -21.34
CA VAL A 118 -6.62 16.42 -20.78
C VAL A 118 -5.76 15.34 -21.44
N ASN A 119 -4.51 15.66 -21.75
CA ASN A 119 -3.52 14.68 -22.20
C ASN A 119 -2.84 14.04 -20.99
N CYS A 120 -3.11 12.75 -20.79
CA CYS A 120 -2.59 11.99 -19.65
C CYS A 120 -1.40 11.10 -20.00
N CYS A 121 -0.91 11.17 -21.24
CA CYS A 121 0.20 10.32 -21.67
C CYS A 121 1.50 10.76 -20.98
N PRO A 122 2.19 9.84 -20.28
CA PRO A 122 3.45 10.17 -19.64
C PRO A 122 4.54 10.42 -20.70
N PRO A 123 5.64 11.08 -20.31
CA PRO A 123 6.84 11.13 -21.14
C PRO A 123 7.27 9.73 -21.56
N VAL A 124 7.60 9.56 -22.85
CA VAL A 124 7.98 8.25 -23.39
C VAL A 124 9.35 7.85 -22.86
N SER A 125 9.45 6.66 -22.25
CA SER A 125 10.73 6.03 -21.93
C SER A 125 11.09 5.03 -23.02
N THR A 126 12.33 5.06 -23.50
CA THR A 126 12.86 4.08 -24.47
C THR A 126 13.34 2.79 -23.81
N GLU A 127 13.57 2.82 -22.49
CA GLU A 127 14.03 1.66 -21.72
C GLU A 127 13.08 1.40 -20.56
N ILE A 128 12.47 0.22 -20.56
CA ILE A 128 11.65 -0.30 -19.46
C ILE A 128 12.45 -1.44 -18.83
N ILE A 129 12.71 -1.34 -17.54
CA ILE A 129 13.46 -2.34 -16.78
C ILE A 129 12.55 -3.11 -15.83
N ASP A 130 12.88 -4.37 -15.59
CA ASP A 130 12.22 -5.17 -14.54
C ASP A 130 12.56 -4.61 -13.17
N TYR A 131 11.53 -4.17 -12.44
CA TYR A 131 11.72 -3.55 -11.14
C TYR A 131 12.19 -4.57 -10.10
N LYS A 132 13.31 -4.28 -9.43
CA LYS A 132 13.82 -5.06 -8.30
C LYS A 132 13.60 -4.27 -7.02
N LEU A 133 12.92 -4.88 -6.05
CA LEU A 133 12.71 -4.26 -4.74
C LEU A 133 14.09 -3.97 -4.09
N PRO A 134 14.35 -2.71 -3.67
CA PRO A 134 15.58 -2.38 -2.99
C PRO A 134 15.60 -3.00 -1.58
N PRO A 135 16.78 -3.27 -1.02
CA PRO A 135 16.89 -3.74 0.37
C PRO A 135 16.29 -2.69 1.32
N VAL A 136 15.60 -3.18 2.35
CA VAL A 136 14.93 -2.33 3.33
C VAL A 136 15.87 -2.09 4.50
N GLY A 137 16.54 -0.94 4.51
CA GLY A 137 17.41 -0.52 5.62
C GLY A 137 16.66 0.19 6.75
N LYS A 138 15.80 1.17 6.41
CA LYS A 138 14.94 1.89 7.35
C LYS A 138 13.49 1.80 6.89
N MET A 139 12.61 1.45 7.80
CA MET A 139 11.17 1.42 7.54
C MET A 139 10.61 2.84 7.44
N ARG A 140 9.72 3.06 6.47
CA ARG A 140 8.89 4.26 6.38
C ARG A 140 7.62 4.00 7.18
N PHE A 141 7.29 4.92 8.08
CA PHE A 141 6.02 4.88 8.81
C PHE A 141 5.10 5.94 8.24
N ARG A 142 3.91 5.52 7.81
CA ARG A 142 2.85 6.42 7.31
C ARG A 142 2.05 6.91 8.51
N PRO A 143 2.12 8.20 8.90
CA PRO A 143 1.37 8.69 10.03
C PRO A 143 -0.11 8.89 9.69
N ALA A 144 -0.97 8.77 10.69
CA ALA A 144 -2.36 9.20 10.56
C ALA A 144 -2.39 10.73 10.40
N ALA A 145 -3.07 11.23 9.37
CA ALA A 145 -3.02 12.64 9.01
C ALA A 145 -3.46 13.59 10.14
N HIS A 146 -4.44 13.20 10.96
CA HIS A 146 -4.92 14.00 12.09
C HIS A 146 -3.97 14.00 13.32
N LEU A 147 -2.94 13.16 13.34
CA LEU A 147 -1.97 13.03 14.46
C LEU A 147 -0.53 13.42 14.07
N ALA A 148 -0.29 13.83 12.83
CA ALA A 148 1.06 13.95 12.31
C ALA A 148 1.85 15.15 12.87
N GLY A 149 1.16 16.18 13.36
CA GLY A 149 1.77 17.38 13.95
C GLY A 149 2.34 18.36 12.92
N GLU A 150 2.66 19.58 13.39
CA GLU A 150 3.11 20.70 12.53
C GLU A 150 4.43 20.41 11.82
N ASP A 151 5.43 19.86 12.52
CA ASP A 151 6.74 19.53 11.95
C ASP A 151 6.65 18.56 10.77
N TYR A 152 5.71 17.60 10.85
CA TYR A 152 5.46 16.68 9.75
C TYR A 152 4.83 17.39 8.56
N TYR A 153 3.83 18.23 8.79
CA TYR A 153 3.16 18.96 7.71
C TYR A 153 4.08 19.97 7.05
N ALA A 154 4.95 20.68 7.78
CA ALA A 154 5.98 21.54 7.20
C ALA A 154 6.90 20.75 6.26
N LYS A 155 7.31 19.54 6.67
CA LYS A 155 8.10 18.63 5.82
C LYS A 155 7.32 18.15 4.60
N PHE A 156 6.05 17.77 4.76
CA PHE A 156 5.22 17.27 3.68
C PHE A 156 4.90 18.36 2.65
N GLU A 157 4.59 19.59 3.11
CA GLU A 157 4.42 20.77 2.27
C GLU A 157 5.68 21.09 1.48
N LYS A 158 6.86 21.03 2.12
CA LYS A 158 8.14 21.18 1.41
C LYS A 158 8.28 20.13 0.31
N ALA A 159 7.99 18.85 0.61
CA ALA A 159 8.11 17.78 -0.38
C ALA A 159 7.16 17.96 -1.58
N VAL A 160 5.90 18.31 -1.32
CA VAL A 160 4.90 18.57 -2.38
C VAL A 160 5.24 19.83 -3.16
N GLY A 161 5.68 20.90 -2.49
CA GLY A 161 6.12 22.14 -3.14
C GLY A 161 7.29 21.89 -4.09
N LEU A 162 8.30 21.13 -3.66
CA LEU A 162 9.41 20.73 -4.53
C LEU A 162 8.96 19.86 -5.71
N MET A 163 8.02 18.96 -5.48
CA MET A 163 7.46 18.10 -6.53
C MET A 163 6.67 18.88 -7.58
N LYS A 164 5.93 19.92 -7.16
CA LYS A 164 5.23 20.86 -8.04
C LYS A 164 6.21 21.75 -8.83
N ALA A 165 7.34 22.10 -8.23
CA ALA A 165 8.38 22.93 -8.84
C ALA A 165 9.29 22.20 -9.85
N LEU A 166 9.20 20.87 -9.95
CA LEU A 166 9.91 20.11 -10.99
C LEU A 166 9.48 20.57 -12.39
N PRO A 167 10.34 20.43 -13.42
CA PRO A 167 9.95 20.69 -14.80
C PRO A 167 8.68 19.92 -15.18
N PRO A 168 7.74 20.51 -15.95
CA PRO A 168 6.50 19.83 -16.34
C PRO A 168 6.70 18.50 -17.09
N GLU A 169 7.84 18.36 -17.79
CA GLU A 169 8.21 17.13 -18.50
C GLU A 169 8.92 16.09 -17.62
N ASP A 170 9.29 16.43 -16.38
CA ASP A 170 9.87 15.46 -15.46
C ASP A 170 8.76 14.48 -15.06
N PRO A 171 8.91 13.15 -15.26
CA PRO A 171 7.87 12.18 -14.93
C PRO A 171 7.53 12.15 -13.42
N ARG A 172 8.37 12.77 -12.57
CA ARG A 172 8.15 12.91 -11.13
C ARG A 172 7.40 14.19 -10.76
N ASN A 173 7.19 15.11 -11.69
CA ASN A 173 6.40 16.32 -11.46
C ASN A 173 5.01 15.97 -10.92
N PHE A 174 4.47 16.81 -10.05
CA PHE A 174 3.17 16.59 -9.41
C PHE A 174 2.04 16.30 -10.41
N MET A 175 1.96 17.06 -11.50
CA MET A 175 0.95 16.85 -12.54
C MET A 175 1.23 15.61 -13.38
N GLN A 176 2.50 15.27 -13.63
CA GLN A 176 2.84 14.02 -14.32
C GLN A 176 2.47 12.79 -13.50
N GLN A 177 2.63 12.84 -12.17
CA GLN A 177 2.14 11.77 -11.31
C GLN A 177 0.61 11.69 -11.33
N ALA A 178 -0.11 12.82 -11.30
CA ALA A 178 -1.57 12.82 -11.49
C ALA A 178 -2.00 12.20 -12.84
N ASN A 179 -1.26 12.48 -13.91
CA ASN A 179 -1.49 11.91 -15.24
C ASN A 179 -1.34 10.39 -15.27
N VAL A 180 -0.46 9.79 -14.44
CA VAL A 180 -0.36 8.33 -14.32
C VAL A 180 -1.70 7.71 -13.90
N HIS A 181 -2.42 8.31 -12.94
CA HIS A 181 -3.75 7.83 -12.56
C HIS A 181 -4.72 7.96 -13.72
N CYS A 182 -4.81 9.13 -14.34
CA CYS A 182 -5.67 9.32 -15.51
C CYS A 182 -5.41 8.27 -16.60
N ALA A 183 -4.14 8.03 -16.96
CA ALA A 183 -3.80 7.12 -18.04
C ALA A 183 -4.30 5.68 -17.80
N TYR A 184 -4.11 5.15 -16.60
CA TYR A 184 -4.52 3.77 -16.26
C TYR A 184 -6.03 3.63 -15.98
N CYS A 185 -6.73 4.75 -15.78
CA CYS A 185 -8.11 4.76 -15.28
C CYS A 185 -9.12 5.29 -16.29
N ASN A 186 -8.67 5.93 -17.37
CA ASN A 186 -9.52 6.55 -18.37
C ASN A 186 -9.30 5.98 -19.78
N LEU A 187 -9.03 4.68 -19.88
CA LEU A 187 -9.01 3.94 -21.15
C LEU A 187 -7.99 4.48 -22.18
N THR A 188 -6.84 4.99 -21.71
CA THR A 188 -5.80 5.51 -22.62
C THR A 188 -4.95 4.41 -23.25
N TYR A 189 -4.85 3.24 -22.60
CA TYR A 189 -4.04 2.12 -23.06
C TYR A 189 -4.90 0.95 -23.53
N GLN A 190 -4.38 0.19 -24.50
CA GLN A 190 -4.92 -1.12 -24.83
C GLN A 190 -4.56 -2.14 -23.76
N GLN A 191 -5.44 -3.12 -23.54
CA GLN A 191 -5.14 -4.26 -22.68
C GLN A 191 -4.29 -5.27 -23.43
N THR A 192 -3.26 -5.80 -22.77
CA THR A 192 -2.45 -6.87 -23.34
C THR A 192 -3.29 -8.12 -23.61
N GLY A 193 -3.07 -8.74 -24.77
CA GLY A 193 -3.75 -9.96 -25.18
C GLY A 193 -5.09 -9.73 -25.89
N ASP A 194 -5.67 -8.52 -25.86
CA ASP A 194 -6.88 -8.20 -26.61
C ASP A 194 -6.89 -6.73 -27.08
N PRO A 195 -6.71 -6.46 -28.38
CA PRO A 195 -6.68 -5.09 -28.92
C PRO A 195 -8.05 -4.39 -28.89
N ASN A 196 -9.14 -5.12 -28.64
CA ASN A 196 -10.49 -4.55 -28.53
C ASN A 196 -10.81 -4.10 -27.10
N LEU A 197 -9.98 -4.47 -26.13
CA LEU A 197 -10.15 -4.09 -24.73
C LEU A 197 -9.18 -2.97 -24.35
N LYS A 198 -9.69 -2.05 -23.54
CA LYS A 198 -8.93 -0.97 -22.94
C LYS A 198 -8.54 -1.33 -21.52
N LEU A 199 -7.33 -0.97 -21.11
CA LEU A 199 -6.85 -1.18 -19.76
C LEU A 199 -7.68 -0.34 -18.77
N GLN A 200 -8.19 -1.00 -17.73
CA GLN A 200 -8.87 -0.37 -16.61
C GLN A 200 -8.44 -1.04 -15.31
N ILE A 201 -7.85 -0.27 -14.40
CA ILE A 201 -7.35 -0.80 -13.12
C ILE A 201 -8.41 -0.78 -12.02
N HIS A 202 -9.50 -0.02 -12.20
CA HIS A 202 -10.63 0.00 -11.27
C HIS A 202 -11.59 -1.15 -11.51
N ASN A 203 -12.46 -1.40 -10.53
CA ASN A 203 -13.55 -2.38 -10.60
C ASN A 203 -13.07 -3.82 -10.91
N CYS A 204 -11.81 -4.12 -10.63
CA CYS A 204 -11.22 -5.44 -10.77
C CYS A 204 -10.15 -5.67 -9.69
N TRP A 205 -9.57 -6.87 -9.66
CA TRP A 205 -8.55 -7.26 -8.70
C TRP A 205 -7.23 -6.47 -8.79
N HIS A 206 -7.02 -5.67 -9.85
CA HIS A 206 -5.83 -4.85 -10.03
C HIS A 206 -5.88 -3.57 -9.19
N PHE A 207 -7.07 -3.21 -8.67
CA PHE A 207 -7.29 -2.01 -7.90
C PHE A 207 -6.24 -1.84 -6.79
N PHE A 208 -6.16 -2.78 -5.86
CA PHE A 208 -5.23 -2.70 -4.73
C PHE A 208 -3.75 -2.74 -5.13
N PRO A 209 -3.27 -3.72 -5.94
CA PRO A 209 -1.85 -3.79 -6.28
C PRO A 209 -1.40 -2.58 -7.12
N TRP A 210 -2.23 -2.09 -8.05
CA TRP A 210 -1.87 -0.92 -8.85
C TRP A 210 -1.74 0.34 -7.98
N HIS A 211 -2.72 0.64 -7.12
CA HIS A 211 -2.65 1.81 -6.23
C HIS A 211 -1.51 1.69 -5.21
N ARG A 212 -1.21 0.47 -4.73
CA ARG A 212 -0.05 0.22 -3.86
C ARG A 212 1.25 0.62 -4.54
N TRP A 213 1.46 0.20 -5.79
CA TRP A 213 2.67 0.55 -6.56
C TRP A 213 2.72 2.03 -6.94
N TYR A 214 1.58 2.62 -7.30
CA TYR A 214 1.49 4.06 -7.57
C TYR A 214 1.93 4.87 -6.36
N LEU A 215 1.35 4.60 -5.18
CA LEU A 215 1.73 5.28 -3.94
C LEU A 215 3.16 4.93 -3.48
N TYR A 216 3.65 3.73 -3.76
CA TYR A 216 5.03 3.33 -3.44
C TYR A 216 6.04 4.24 -4.15
N PHE A 217 5.88 4.50 -5.45
CA PHE A 217 6.78 5.40 -6.17
C PHE A 217 6.56 6.86 -5.79
N PHE A 218 5.29 7.29 -5.64
CA PHE A 218 4.94 8.64 -5.20
C PHE A 218 5.59 9.02 -3.86
N GLU A 219 5.48 8.15 -2.85
CA GLU A 219 6.09 8.33 -1.52
C GLU A 219 7.63 8.42 -1.60
N ARG A 220 8.26 7.61 -2.46
CA ARG A 220 9.71 7.62 -2.64
C ARG A 220 10.22 8.85 -3.37
N ILE A 221 9.44 9.38 -4.32
CA ILE A 221 9.74 10.65 -5.00
C ILE A 221 9.75 11.77 -3.96
N LEU A 222 8.68 11.88 -3.16
CA LEU A 222 8.58 12.90 -2.11
C LEU A 222 9.75 12.81 -1.14
N GLY A 223 10.02 11.63 -0.57
CA GLY A 223 11.13 11.44 0.36
C GLY A 223 12.49 11.77 -0.26
N LYS A 224 12.71 11.45 -1.55
CA LYS A 224 13.94 11.81 -2.25
C LYS A 224 14.10 13.32 -2.44
N LEU A 225 13.02 14.06 -2.71
CA LEU A 225 13.08 15.51 -2.93
C LEU A 225 13.48 16.29 -1.67
N ILE A 226 13.22 15.76 -0.49
CA ILE A 226 13.58 16.37 0.80
C ILE A 226 14.74 15.67 1.51
N ASP A 227 15.44 14.76 0.82
CA ASP A 227 16.52 13.94 1.37
C ASP A 227 16.17 13.19 2.66
N ASP A 228 14.91 12.77 2.80
CA ASP A 228 14.42 11.99 3.94
C ASP A 228 14.07 10.55 3.49
N PRO A 229 14.97 9.57 3.68
CA PRO A 229 14.72 8.19 3.32
C PRO A 229 13.68 7.50 4.20
N THR A 230 13.25 8.14 5.29
CA THR A 230 12.25 7.65 6.25
C THR A 230 10.87 8.29 6.07
N PHE A 231 10.74 9.28 5.18
CA PHE A 231 9.47 9.91 4.86
C PHE A 231 8.42 8.86 4.48
N GLY A 232 7.31 8.85 5.22
CA GLY A 232 6.11 8.08 4.90
C GLY A 232 4.96 9.03 4.56
N LEU A 233 4.23 8.73 3.50
CA LEU A 233 3.06 9.47 3.05
C LEU A 233 1.95 9.39 4.13
N PRO A 234 1.26 10.49 4.49
CA PRO A 234 0.25 10.41 5.51
C PRO A 234 -0.97 9.68 4.95
N PHE A 235 -1.68 8.96 5.81
CA PHE A 235 -2.96 8.38 5.43
C PHE A 235 -4.10 9.13 6.12
N TRP A 236 -5.16 9.41 5.36
CA TRP A 236 -6.39 9.94 5.94
C TRP A 236 -7.09 8.80 6.67
N ASN A 237 -7.08 8.85 8.00
CA ASN A 237 -7.61 7.81 8.89
C ASN A 237 -9.12 7.96 9.12
N TRP A 238 -9.90 7.98 8.05
CA TRP A 238 -11.35 8.23 8.08
C TRP A 238 -12.18 7.07 8.64
N ASP A 239 -11.57 5.94 8.95
CA ASP A 239 -12.19 4.84 9.71
C ASP A 239 -12.11 5.04 11.24
N ASN A 240 -11.34 6.03 11.70
CA ASN A 240 -11.32 6.46 13.10
C ASN A 240 -12.15 7.76 13.26
N PRO A 241 -13.03 7.87 14.28
CA PRO A 241 -13.83 9.07 14.52
C PRO A 241 -13.06 10.40 14.47
N ASP A 242 -11.87 10.46 15.07
CA ASP A 242 -11.06 11.69 15.12
C ASP A 242 -10.41 12.01 13.76
N GLY A 243 -10.33 11.03 12.86
CA GLY A 243 -9.84 11.17 11.50
C GLY A 243 -10.94 11.31 10.44
N MET A 244 -12.23 11.30 10.82
CA MET A 244 -13.37 11.46 9.89
C MET A 244 -13.52 12.89 9.35
N ILE A 245 -12.66 13.82 9.77
CA ILE A 245 -12.60 15.19 9.28
C ILE A 245 -11.46 15.30 8.27
N MET A 246 -11.66 16.07 7.20
CA MET A 246 -10.61 16.38 6.25
C MET A 246 -9.46 17.09 6.98
N PRO A 247 -8.19 16.63 6.88
CA PRO A 247 -7.10 17.24 7.63
C PRO A 247 -6.87 18.70 7.22
N GLU A 248 -6.77 19.59 8.21
CA GLU A 248 -6.84 21.05 8.03
C GLU A 248 -5.75 21.61 7.11
N ALA A 249 -4.54 21.05 7.15
CA ALA A 249 -3.43 21.46 6.30
C ALA A 249 -3.76 21.40 4.80
N PHE A 250 -4.68 20.52 4.39
CA PHE A 250 -5.14 20.48 3.01
C PHE A 250 -6.13 21.60 2.68
N ALA A 251 -6.82 22.19 3.66
CA ALA A 251 -7.85 23.21 3.46
C ALA A 251 -7.32 24.66 3.45
N TRP A 252 -6.12 24.91 3.97
CA TRP A 252 -5.52 26.24 4.03
C TRP A 252 -5.04 26.72 2.67
N LYS A 253 -5.49 27.91 2.22
CA LYS A 253 -5.20 28.43 0.87
C LYS A 253 -3.72 28.63 0.57
N ASP A 254 -2.93 28.97 1.59
CA ASP A 254 -1.49 29.23 1.44
C ASP A 254 -0.65 27.94 1.51
N SER A 255 -1.27 26.80 1.82
CA SER A 255 -0.59 25.50 1.86
C SER A 255 -0.25 24.98 0.48
N GLN A 256 0.92 24.35 0.35
CA GLN A 256 1.27 23.57 -0.84
C GLN A 256 0.36 22.35 -1.05
N LEU A 257 -0.45 21.95 -0.05
CA LEU A 257 -1.39 20.82 -0.10
C LEU A 257 -2.81 21.25 -0.53
N PHE A 258 -3.02 22.55 -0.73
CA PHE A 258 -4.31 23.10 -1.13
C PHE A 258 -4.71 22.69 -2.56
N ASP A 259 -6.01 22.44 -2.74
CA ASP A 259 -6.68 22.36 -4.04
C ASP A 259 -8.04 23.09 -3.91
N ALA A 260 -8.28 24.05 -4.79
CA ALA A 260 -9.54 24.82 -4.84
C ALA A 260 -10.72 23.98 -5.32
N ARG A 261 -10.47 22.86 -6.03
CA ARG A 261 -11.49 21.97 -6.60
C ARG A 261 -11.96 20.94 -5.57
N ARG A 262 -12.44 21.42 -4.43
CA ARG A 262 -13.08 20.61 -3.38
C ARG A 262 -14.51 21.07 -3.14
N ASN A 263 -15.34 20.18 -2.60
CA ASN A 263 -16.68 20.56 -2.17
C ASN A 263 -16.57 21.48 -0.94
N THR A 264 -16.90 22.76 -1.12
CA THR A 264 -16.79 23.80 -0.08
C THR A 264 -17.68 23.54 1.12
N SER A 265 -18.77 22.77 0.96
CA SER A 265 -19.66 22.39 2.05
C SER A 265 -19.09 21.31 2.96
N HIS A 266 -17.98 20.65 2.58
CA HIS A 266 -17.36 19.56 3.34
C HIS A 266 -15.93 19.90 3.84
N LEU A 267 -15.57 21.18 3.88
CA LEU A 267 -14.30 21.62 4.48
C LEU A 267 -14.39 21.61 6.02
N PRO A 268 -13.26 21.43 6.74
CA PRO A 268 -13.25 21.52 8.18
C PRO A 268 -13.67 22.92 8.65
N LEU A 269 -14.31 23.00 9.82
CA LEU A 269 -14.72 24.27 10.42
C LEU A 269 -13.46 25.09 10.75
N GLY A 270 -13.42 26.36 10.33
CA GLY A 270 -12.28 27.26 10.61
C GLY A 270 -11.29 27.48 9.47
N SER A 271 -11.46 26.85 8.29
CA SER A 271 -10.60 27.07 7.12
C SER A 271 -10.84 28.41 6.36
N GLY A 272 -11.32 29.44 7.06
CA GLY A 272 -11.22 30.84 6.62
C GLY A 272 -9.81 31.38 6.87
N PRO A 273 -9.44 32.57 6.36
CA PRO A 273 -8.08 33.08 6.52
C PRO A 273 -7.81 33.41 8.00
N ALA A 274 -7.12 32.51 8.69
CA ALA A 274 -6.66 32.69 10.06
C ALA A 274 -5.14 32.46 10.13
N HIS A 275 -4.39 33.37 9.52
CA HIS A 275 -2.99 33.66 9.89
C HIS A 275 -2.70 35.13 9.59
N GLN A 276 -3.35 36.00 10.36
CA GLN A 276 -2.88 37.35 10.66
C GLN A 276 -3.09 37.60 12.15
N SER A 277 -2.13 37.18 12.96
CA SER A 277 -1.77 37.78 14.24
C SER A 277 -0.44 37.20 14.70
#